data_AF-A0A0J6WE65-F1
#
_entry.id   AF-A0A0J6WE65-F1
#
_cell.length_a   1.000
_cell.length_b   1.000
_cell.length_c   1.000
_cell.angle_alpha   90.00
_cell.angle_beta   90.00
_cell.angle_gamma   90.00
#
_symmetry.space_group_name_H-M   'P 1'
#
loop_
_entity.id
_entity.type
_entity.pdbx_description
1 polymer ?
#
loop_
_entity_poly.entity_id
_entity_poly.type
_entity_poly.pdbx_seq_one_letter_code
_entity_poly.pdbx_strand_id
1 'polypeptide(L)'
;MPEATAAKMFPSFDDVIVDICLRRIRVVDISTEAASGSVARVSAQLTSVMLFIAEEPELAAACASVFLDSGTAAQRARELIGQEIHRLIASAAGAGAWPEVRTTLELAFSGALIQAAMGSMPYGLAADRLQDAVTLLLENGPRR
;
A
#
# COMPACT_ATOMS: atom_id res chain seq x y z
N MET A 1 -14.18 -21.48 -0.20
CA MET A 1 -14.72 -21.66 1.17
C MET A 1 -16.24 -21.80 1.09
N PRO A 2 -16.91 -22.56 1.97
CA PRO A 2 -18.37 -22.66 1.97
C PRO A 2 -19.03 -21.32 2.34
N GLU A 3 -20.11 -20.96 1.64
CA GLU A 3 -20.84 -19.69 1.78
C GLU A 3 -21.34 -19.43 3.22
N ALA A 4 -21.79 -20.48 3.91
CA ALA A 4 -22.26 -20.43 5.31
C ALA A 4 -21.14 -20.11 6.33
N THR A 5 -19.87 -20.31 5.97
CA THR A 5 -18.73 -19.94 6.82
C THR A 5 -18.35 -18.48 6.63
N ALA A 6 -18.40 -17.97 5.40
CA ALA A 6 -18.09 -16.57 5.10
C ALA A 6 -19.08 -15.59 5.77
N ALA A 7 -20.37 -15.90 5.70
CA ALA A 7 -21.43 -15.06 6.30
C ALA A 7 -21.35 -14.97 7.85
N LYS A 8 -20.65 -15.90 8.51
CA LYS A 8 -20.40 -15.85 9.96
C LYS A 8 -19.14 -15.07 10.33
N MET A 9 -18.21 -14.91 9.40
CA MET A 9 -16.92 -14.25 9.63
C MET A 9 -16.92 -12.78 9.19
N PHE A 10 -17.75 -12.44 8.20
CA PHE A 10 -17.75 -11.12 7.58
C PHE A 10 -19.15 -10.51 7.57
N PRO A 11 -19.31 -9.25 8.05
CA PRO A 11 -20.58 -8.53 8.01
C PRO A 11 -21.09 -8.22 6.60
N SER A 12 -20.20 -8.08 5.62
CA SER A 12 -20.54 -7.72 4.24
C SER A 12 -19.54 -8.32 3.23
N PHE A 13 -19.87 -8.26 1.94
CA PHE A 13 -18.93 -8.61 0.86
C PHE A 13 -17.73 -7.67 0.83
N ASP A 14 -17.94 -6.38 1.13
CA ASP A 14 -16.86 -5.39 1.23
C ASP A 14 -15.87 -5.78 2.33
N ASP A 15 -16.35 -6.29 3.47
CA ASP A 15 -15.47 -6.81 4.53
C ASP A 15 -14.63 -8.01 4.07
N VAL A 16 -15.16 -8.85 3.18
CA VAL A 16 -14.41 -9.96 2.57
C VAL A 16 -13.31 -9.43 1.66
N ILE A 17 -13.63 -8.45 0.80
CA ILE A 17 -12.65 -7.79 -0.08
C ILE A 17 -11.49 -7.22 0.76
N VAL A 18 -11.84 -6.49 1.83
CA VAL A 18 -10.86 -5.86 2.73
C VAL A 18 -9.97 -6.89 3.41
N ASP A 19 -10.53 -8.00 3.89
CA ASP A 19 -9.75 -9.05 4.54
C ASP A 19 -8.79 -9.75 3.57
N ILE A 20 -9.23 -10.04 2.34
CA ILE A 20 -8.38 -10.63 1.30
C ILE A 20 -7.22 -9.67 0.98
N CYS A 21 -7.50 -8.38 0.80
CA CYS A 21 -6.48 -7.37 0.54
C CYS A 21 -5.47 -7.25 1.69
N LEU A 22 -5.96 -7.22 2.93
CA LEU A 22 -5.13 -7.13 4.11
C LEU A 22 -4.20 -8.34 4.27
N ARG A 23 -4.70 -9.56 4.04
CA ARG A 23 -3.87 -10.78 4.06
C ARG A 23 -2.78 -10.72 2.99
N ARG A 24 -3.12 -10.24 1.80
CA ARG A 24 -2.19 -10.05 0.70
C ARG A 24 -1.07 -9.06 1.07
N ILE A 25 -1.39 -7.87 1.57
CA ILE A 25 -0.37 -6.88 1.93
C ILE A 25 0.55 -7.40 3.06
N ARG A 26 -0.01 -8.15 4.02
CA ARG A 26 0.75 -8.69 5.16
C ARG A 26 1.79 -9.75 4.80
N VAL A 27 1.62 -10.45 3.68
CA VAL A 27 2.59 -11.46 3.22
C VAL A 27 3.69 -10.86 2.35
N VAL A 28 3.64 -9.56 2.06
CA VAL A 28 4.74 -8.89 1.36
C VAL A 28 5.94 -8.83 2.30
N ASP A 29 7.02 -9.48 1.90
CA ASP A 29 8.28 -9.47 2.64
C ASP A 29 8.82 -8.04 2.74
N ILE A 30 9.37 -7.72 3.91
CA ILE A 30 10.02 -6.44 4.13
C ILE A 30 11.45 -6.56 3.63
N SER A 31 11.84 -5.72 2.68
CA SER A 31 13.23 -5.54 2.30
C SER A 31 14.00 -4.91 3.46
N THR A 32 14.74 -5.74 4.19
CA THR A 32 15.50 -5.38 5.39
C THR A 32 17.01 -5.33 5.14
N GLU A 33 17.46 -5.40 3.89
CA GLU A 33 18.89 -5.35 3.57
C GLU A 33 19.50 -4.03 4.04
N ALA A 34 20.11 -4.05 5.22
CA ALA A 34 20.62 -2.88 5.91
C ALA A 34 21.77 -2.19 5.16
N ALA A 35 22.45 -2.92 4.27
CA ALA A 35 23.51 -2.39 3.41
C ALA A 35 22.98 -1.44 2.31
N SER A 36 21.70 -1.55 1.96
CA SER A 36 21.05 -0.71 0.95
C SER A 36 20.61 0.61 1.57
N GLY A 37 20.86 1.75 0.92
CA GLY A 37 20.41 3.07 1.39
C GLY A 37 18.89 3.19 1.52
N SER A 38 18.38 4.17 2.28
CA SER A 38 16.93 4.34 2.53
C SER A 38 16.11 4.48 1.23
N VAL A 39 16.63 5.23 0.24
CA VAL A 39 16.01 5.35 -1.10
C VAL A 39 15.81 3.97 -1.72
N ALA A 40 16.88 3.17 -1.82
CA ALA A 40 16.83 1.85 -2.43
C ALA A 40 15.84 0.92 -1.72
N ARG A 41 15.84 0.91 -0.38
CA ARG A 41 14.92 0.07 0.41
C ARG A 41 13.46 0.47 0.22
N VAL A 42 13.15 1.77 0.31
CA VAL A 42 11.77 2.26 0.17
C VAL A 42 11.27 2.04 -1.25
N SER A 43 12.07 2.36 -2.27
CA SER A 43 11.69 2.14 -3.67
C SER A 43 11.45 0.66 -3.97
N ALA A 44 12.33 -0.24 -3.51
CA ALA A 44 12.14 -1.68 -3.66
C ALA A 44 10.86 -2.15 -2.97
N GLN A 45 10.60 -1.70 -1.74
CA GLN A 45 9.40 -2.09 -0.99
C GLN A 45 8.12 -1.66 -1.70
N LEU A 46 8.00 -0.38 -2.08
CA LEU A 46 6.80 0.15 -2.71
C LEU A 46 6.57 -0.46 -4.10
N THR A 47 7.64 -0.70 -4.86
CA THR A 47 7.58 -1.39 -6.15
C THR A 47 7.07 -2.81 -5.97
N SER A 48 7.61 -3.56 -5.00
CA SER A 48 7.17 -4.92 -4.71
C SER A 48 5.69 -4.98 -4.36
N VAL A 49 5.20 -4.04 -3.53
CA VAL A 49 3.78 -3.98 -3.18
C VAL A 49 2.92 -3.69 -4.41
N MET A 50 3.29 -2.70 -5.24
CA MET A 50 2.53 -2.35 -6.44
C MET A 50 2.46 -3.50 -7.44
N LEU A 51 3.59 -4.18 -7.68
CA LEU A 51 3.64 -5.33 -8.60
C LEU A 51 2.88 -6.53 -8.05
N PHE A 52 2.94 -6.77 -6.75
CA PHE A 52 2.16 -7.83 -6.12
C PHE A 52 0.64 -7.57 -6.20
N ILE A 53 0.22 -6.31 -6.11
CA ILE A 53 -1.19 -5.93 -6.34
C ILE A 53 -1.56 -6.10 -7.82
N ALA A 54 -0.64 -5.85 -8.74
CA ALA A 54 -0.86 -5.99 -10.18
C ALA A 54 -1.16 -7.44 -10.63
N GLU A 55 -0.86 -8.44 -9.79
CA GLU A 55 -1.22 -9.85 -10.06
C GLU A 55 -2.73 -10.10 -9.97
N GLU A 56 -3.49 -9.27 -9.25
CA GLU A 56 -4.95 -9.36 -9.13
C GLU A 56 -5.60 -7.96 -9.27
N PRO A 57 -5.59 -7.37 -10.48
CA PRO A 57 -6.05 -6.01 -10.69
C PRO A 57 -7.55 -5.83 -10.37
N GLU A 58 -8.38 -6.87 -10.56
CA GLU A 58 -9.81 -6.83 -10.23
C GLU A 58 -10.04 -6.70 -8.72
N LEU A 59 -9.26 -7.41 -7.90
CA LEU A 59 -9.31 -7.29 -6.45
C LEU A 59 -8.87 -5.89 -6.00
N ALA A 60 -7.82 -5.36 -6.62
CA ALA A 60 -7.32 -4.03 -6.35
C ALA A 60 -8.37 -2.94 -6.66
N ALA A 61 -9.04 -3.05 -7.81
CA ALA A 61 -10.14 -2.18 -8.20
C ALA A 61 -11.31 -2.25 -7.20
N ALA A 62 -11.71 -3.46 -6.80
CA ALA A 62 -12.75 -3.65 -5.80
C ALA A 62 -12.37 -3.02 -4.45
N CYS A 63 -11.13 -3.22 -3.99
CA CYS A 63 -10.64 -2.61 -2.76
C CYS A 63 -10.62 -1.08 -2.82
N ALA A 64 -10.22 -0.51 -3.96
CA ALA A 64 -10.24 0.93 -4.18
C ALA A 64 -11.67 1.50 -4.11
N SER A 65 -12.66 0.79 -4.67
CA SER A 65 -14.07 1.17 -4.53
C SER A 65 -14.51 1.15 -3.06
N VAL A 66 -14.16 0.11 -2.31
CA VAL A 66 -14.49 0.02 -0.87
C VAL A 66 -13.84 1.17 -0.08
N PHE A 67 -12.59 1.55 -0.37
CA PHE A 67 -11.92 2.66 0.32
C PHE A 67 -12.59 4.02 0.13
N LEU A 68 -13.17 4.24 -1.05
CA LEU A 68 -13.80 5.51 -1.43
C LEU A 68 -15.24 5.60 -0.94
N ASP A 69 -15.81 4.51 -0.44
CA ASP A 69 -17.15 4.51 0.15
C ASP A 69 -17.17 5.10 1.58
N SER A 70 -18.38 5.31 2.10
CA SER A 70 -18.68 5.89 3.41
C SER A 70 -19.14 4.85 4.44
N GLY A 71 -19.22 3.57 4.07
CA GLY A 71 -19.63 2.48 4.96
C GLY A 71 -18.61 2.12 6.05
N THR A 72 -19.04 1.29 7.00
CA THR A 72 -18.19 0.79 8.10
C THR A 72 -17.04 -0.07 7.60
N ALA A 73 -17.28 -0.88 6.56
CA ALA A 73 -16.24 -1.63 5.87
C ALA A 73 -15.14 -0.69 5.33
N ALA A 74 -15.52 0.43 4.69
CA ALA A 74 -14.59 1.44 4.19
C ALA A 74 -13.75 2.08 5.31
N GLN A 75 -14.35 2.39 6.46
CA GLN A 75 -13.63 2.92 7.62
C GLN A 75 -12.59 1.92 8.14
N ARG A 76 -13.01 0.66 8.36
CA ARG A 76 -12.13 -0.42 8.81
C ARG A 76 -11.01 -0.70 7.81
N ALA A 77 -11.32 -0.64 6.52
CA ALA A 77 -10.38 -0.84 5.43
C ALA A 77 -9.27 0.23 5.47
N ARG A 78 -9.66 1.51 5.54
CA ARG A 78 -8.72 2.64 5.64
C ARG A 78 -7.83 2.54 6.88
N GLU A 79 -8.38 2.11 8.00
CA GLU A 79 -7.62 1.93 9.24
C GLU A 79 -6.61 0.77 9.13
N LEU A 80 -7.09 -0.44 8.81
CA LEU A 80 -6.25 -1.64 8.84
C LEU A 80 -5.20 -1.66 7.73
N ILE A 81 -5.58 -1.29 6.51
CA ILE A 81 -4.65 -1.26 5.39
C ILE A 81 -3.72 -0.05 5.51
N GLY A 82 -4.23 1.10 5.95
CA GLY A 82 -3.39 2.27 6.23
C GLY A 82 -2.30 1.98 7.25
N GLN A 83 -2.62 1.27 8.33
CA GLN A 83 -1.63 0.81 9.32
C GLN A 83 -0.57 -0.11 8.72
N GLU A 84 -0.96 -1.01 7.83
CA GLU A 84 -0.03 -1.94 7.19
C GLU A 84 0.92 -1.21 6.21
N ILE A 85 0.40 -0.30 5.39
CA ILE A 85 1.20 0.55 4.50
C ILE A 85 2.17 1.43 5.31
N HIS A 86 1.67 2.05 6.39
CA HIS A 86 2.51 2.81 7.33
C HIS A 86 3.65 1.95 7.87
N ARG A 87 3.37 0.72 8.32
CA ARG A 87 4.36 -0.22 8.85
C ARG A 87 5.43 -0.56 7.81
N LEU A 88 5.04 -0.84 6.57
CA LEU A 88 5.95 -1.16 5.47
C LEU A 88 6.89 0.02 5.16
N ILE A 89 6.32 1.23 5.02
CA ILE A 89 7.10 2.45 4.75
C ILE A 89 8.01 2.80 5.91
N ALA A 90 7.52 2.68 7.16
CA ALA A 90 8.32 2.89 8.36
C ALA A 90 9.57 2.02 8.39
N SER A 91 9.36 0.73 8.12
CA SER A 91 10.39 -0.29 8.23
C SER A 91 11.45 -0.09 7.15
N ALA A 92 11.04 0.16 5.90
CA ALA A 92 11.95 0.41 4.80
C ALA A 92 12.73 1.73 4.96
N ALA A 93 12.06 2.81 5.36
CA ALA A 93 12.69 4.13 5.55
C ALA A 93 13.67 4.14 6.74
N GLY A 94 13.39 3.34 7.77
CA GLY A 94 14.20 3.22 8.98
C GLY A 94 13.95 4.35 9.99
N ALA A 95 14.45 4.17 11.22
CA ALA A 95 14.20 5.07 12.36
C ALA A 95 14.74 6.51 12.18
N GLY A 96 15.57 6.75 11.16
CA GLY A 96 16.13 8.06 10.85
C GLY A 96 15.20 8.97 10.02
N ALA A 97 14.22 8.40 9.33
CA ALA A 97 13.36 9.13 8.40
C ALA A 97 12.42 10.11 9.14
N TRP A 98 12.25 11.29 8.55
CA TRP A 98 11.37 12.32 9.09
C TRP A 98 9.91 11.87 8.98
N PRO A 99 9.07 12.08 10.01
CA PRO A 99 7.66 11.70 9.97
C PRO A 99 6.92 12.26 8.73
N GLU A 100 7.20 13.49 8.35
CA GLU A 100 6.59 14.19 7.22
C GLU A 100 6.92 13.52 5.88
N VAL A 101 8.16 13.02 5.74
CA VAL A 101 8.56 12.26 4.55
C VAL A 101 7.78 10.96 4.45
N ARG A 102 7.63 10.24 5.57
CA ARG A 102 6.86 8.99 5.62
C ARG A 102 5.39 9.21 5.27
N THR A 103 4.76 10.23 5.88
CA THR A 103 3.37 10.61 5.56
C THR A 103 3.22 10.98 4.08
N THR A 104 4.17 11.73 3.52
CA THR A 104 4.13 12.10 2.11
C THR A 104 4.26 10.88 1.19
N LEU A 105 5.10 9.91 1.56
CA LEU A 105 5.23 8.63 0.84
C LEU A 105 3.95 7.80 0.91
N GLU A 106 3.27 7.76 2.06
CA GLU A 106 1.97 7.08 2.23
C GLU A 106 0.89 7.68 1.32
N LEU A 107 0.85 9.01 1.22
CA LEU A 107 -0.05 9.72 0.31
C LEU A 107 0.27 9.44 -1.16
N ALA A 108 1.56 9.49 -1.53
CA ALA A 108 2.01 9.20 -2.89
C ALA A 108 1.64 7.75 -3.29
N PHE A 109 1.94 6.78 -2.43
CA PHE A 109 1.58 5.37 -2.65
C PHE A 109 0.08 5.18 -2.83
N SER A 110 -0.72 5.75 -1.94
CA SER A 110 -2.19 5.64 -2.00
C SER A 110 -2.74 6.23 -3.30
N GLY A 111 -2.24 7.40 -3.71
CA GLY A 111 -2.64 8.05 -4.95
C GLY A 111 -2.25 7.27 -6.20
N ALA A 112 -1.04 6.71 -6.23
CA ALA A 112 -0.56 5.88 -7.33
C ALA A 112 -1.37 4.58 -7.45
N LEU A 113 -1.64 3.93 -6.31
CA LEU A 113 -2.45 2.72 -6.23
C LEU A 113 -3.86 2.95 -6.75
N ILE A 114 -4.54 4.01 -6.30
CA ILE A 114 -5.90 4.34 -6.74
C ILE A 114 -5.93 4.63 -8.24
N GLN A 115 -4.99 5.42 -8.75
CA GLN A 115 -4.90 5.69 -10.19
C GLN A 115 -4.69 4.43 -11.02
N ALA A 116 -3.87 3.50 -10.53
CA ALA A 116 -3.64 2.22 -11.20
C ALA A 116 -4.89 1.33 -11.16
N ALA A 117 -5.53 1.22 -10.00
CA ALA A 117 -6.74 0.43 -9.79
C ALA A 117 -7.95 0.94 -10.60
N MET A 118 -8.02 2.25 -10.87
CA MET A 118 -9.03 2.85 -11.76
C MET A 118 -8.71 2.67 -13.25
N GLY A 119 -7.56 2.11 -13.60
CA GLY A 119 -7.10 1.98 -14.98
C GLY A 119 -6.56 3.27 -15.61
N SER A 120 -6.41 4.35 -14.82
CA SER A 120 -5.85 5.63 -15.29
C SER A 120 -4.35 5.54 -15.58
N MET A 121 -3.66 4.53 -15.03
CA MET A 121 -2.23 4.31 -15.18
C MET A 121 -1.88 2.82 -15.06
N PRO A 122 -0.97 2.25 -15.87
CA PRO A 122 -0.47 0.90 -15.63
C PRO A 122 0.26 0.79 -14.28
N TYR A 123 0.14 -0.34 -13.57
CA TYR A 123 0.81 -0.56 -12.28
C TYR A 123 2.34 -0.39 -12.36
N GLY A 124 2.98 -0.84 -13.44
CA GLY A 124 4.42 -0.63 -13.65
C GLY A 124 4.80 0.84 -13.71
N LEU A 125 4.05 1.65 -14.46
CA LEU A 125 4.27 3.10 -14.52
C LEU A 125 4.01 3.75 -13.16
N ALA A 126 3.00 3.30 -12.43
CA ALA A 126 2.72 3.80 -11.08
C ALA A 126 3.87 3.48 -10.10
N ALA A 127 4.50 2.31 -10.22
CA ALA A 127 5.71 1.97 -9.47
C ALA A 127 6.90 2.87 -9.85
N ASP A 128 7.11 3.13 -11.14
CA ASP A 128 8.16 4.06 -11.60
C ASP A 128 7.97 5.47 -11.01
N ARG A 129 6.73 5.98 -11.01
CA ARG A 129 6.42 7.30 -10.41
C ARG A 129 6.62 7.32 -8.90
N LEU A 130 6.40 6.21 -8.22
CA LEU A 130 6.70 6.11 -6.79
C LEU A 130 8.20 6.12 -6.54
N GLN A 131 9.00 5.49 -7.39
CA GLN A 131 10.46 5.56 -7.29
C GLN A 131 10.95 7.00 -7.44
N ASP A 132 10.44 7.75 -8.41
CA ASP A 132 10.76 9.18 -8.58
C ASP A 132 10.40 9.99 -7.31
N ALA A 133 9.22 9.75 -6.74
CA ALA A 133 8.78 10.43 -5.52
C ALA A 133 9.68 10.09 -4.32
N VAL A 134 10.06 8.82 -4.16
CA VAL A 134 10.96 8.36 -3.09
C VAL A 134 12.31 9.06 -3.20
N THR A 135 12.91 9.09 -4.39
CA THR A 135 14.16 9.79 -4.67
C THR A 135 14.05 11.26 -4.31
N LEU A 136 13.03 11.96 -4.81
CA LEU A 136 12.85 13.39 -4.55
C LEU A 136 12.68 13.70 -3.06
N LEU A 137 11.91 12.89 -2.33
CA LEU A 137 11.60 13.13 -0.92
C LEU A 137 12.75 12.78 0.02
N LEU A 138 13.54 11.75 -0.29
CA LEU A 138 14.64 11.30 0.56
C LEU A 138 15.99 11.96 0.22
N GLU A 139 16.21 12.39 -1.02
CA GLU A 139 17.44 13.10 -1.41
C GLU A 139 17.36 14.61 -1.14
N ASN A 140 16.18 15.21 -1.29
CA ASN A 140 15.94 16.62 -0.95
C ASN A 140 15.28 16.80 0.43
N GLY A 141 15.11 15.70 1.16
CA GLY A 141 14.67 15.72 2.54
C GLY A 141 15.62 16.58 3.38
N PRO A 142 15.12 17.29 4.40
CA PRO A 142 15.97 18.08 5.25
C PRO A 142 17.10 17.23 5.85
N ARG A 143 18.35 17.71 5.70
CA ARG A 143 19.52 17.02 6.23
C ARG A 143 19.50 17.20 7.75
N ARG A 144 19.58 16.09 8.49
CA ARG A 144 19.78 16.12 9.94
C ARG A 144 21.09 16.83 10.30
#